data_AF-A0A1M5CJN6-F1
#
_entry.id   AF-A0A1M5CJN6-F1
#
_cell.length_a   1.000
_cell.length_b   1.000
_cell.length_c   1.000
_cell.angle_alpha   90.00
_cell.angle_beta   90.00
_cell.angle_gamma   90.00
#
_symmetry.space_group_name_H-M   'P 1'
#
loop_
_entity.id
_entity.type
_entity.pdbx_description
1 polymer ?
#
loop_
_entity_poly.entity_id
_entity_poly.type
_entity_poly.pdbx_seq_one_letter_code
_entity_poly.pdbx_strand_id
1 'polypeptide(L)'
;MIILREAQKLILKYGYPKVTMTDIANACQISRTTLYKSYPNKESIVVGLINESLEHNICETEGLALSDLSFRRKLERFFDVWTLQPAASVIVLDTGRDILQNVSSYAPDAVNNHYEIFQAMLAELIRGVLPTDSSLDAQDLAYIFSVTSRGLKANAQTLETLTNQIDLLIDIIIKTVEPAF
;
A
#
# COMPACT_ATOMS: atom_id res chain seq x y z
N MET A 1 10.96 12.76 4.57
CA MET A 1 11.73 14.03 4.30
C MET A 1 10.78 15.22 4.05
N ILE A 2 11.17 16.49 4.31
CA ILE A 2 10.27 17.68 4.23
C ILE A 2 9.55 17.84 2.88
N ILE A 3 10.23 17.58 1.75
CA ILE A 3 9.65 17.73 0.40
C ILE A 3 8.48 16.77 0.18
N LEU A 4 8.66 15.48 0.48
CA LEU A 4 7.60 14.48 0.32
C LEU A 4 6.39 14.81 1.19
N ARG A 5 6.63 15.19 2.45
CA ARG A 5 5.57 15.56 3.40
C ARG A 5 4.74 16.75 2.92
N GLU A 6 5.38 17.84 2.49
CA GLU A 6 4.66 19.02 2.01
C GLU A 6 3.97 18.76 0.66
N ALA A 7 4.60 18.00 -0.24
CA ALA A 7 3.96 17.59 -1.48
C ALA A 7 2.72 16.71 -1.23
N GLN A 8 2.80 15.75 -0.31
CA GLN A 8 1.67 14.90 0.07
C GLN A 8 0.51 15.75 0.59
N LYS A 9 0.76 16.69 1.49
CA LYS A 9 -0.28 17.62 2.00
C LYS A 9 -0.95 18.41 0.86
N LEU A 10 -0.16 18.96 -0.05
CA LEU A 10 -0.68 19.72 -1.18
C LEU A 10 -1.50 18.83 -2.13
N ILE A 11 -1.02 17.63 -2.44
CA ILE A 11 -1.71 16.66 -3.31
C ILE A 11 -3.02 16.21 -2.67
N LEU A 12 -3.02 15.87 -1.37
CA LEU A 12 -4.24 15.51 -0.65
C LEU A 12 -5.22 16.67 -0.52
N LYS A 13 -4.75 17.92 -0.52
CA LYS A 13 -5.64 19.09 -0.43
C LYS A 13 -6.21 19.53 -1.77
N TYR A 14 -5.40 19.54 -2.83
CA TYR A 14 -5.75 20.16 -4.12
C TYR A 14 -5.88 19.16 -5.28
N GLY A 15 -5.47 17.91 -5.08
CA GLY A 15 -5.42 16.87 -6.10
C GLY A 15 -4.12 16.89 -6.91
N TYR A 16 -3.66 15.71 -7.32
CA TYR A 16 -2.41 15.57 -8.07
C TYR A 16 -2.34 16.44 -9.33
N PRO A 17 -3.38 16.55 -10.18
CA PRO A 17 -3.28 17.33 -11.41
C PRO A 17 -3.01 18.83 -11.18
N LYS A 18 -3.56 19.41 -10.10
CA LYS A 18 -3.52 20.86 -9.85
C LYS A 18 -2.26 21.34 -9.16
N VAL A 19 -1.58 20.47 -8.41
CA VAL A 19 -0.34 20.83 -7.70
C VAL A 19 0.82 20.95 -8.69
N THR A 20 1.60 22.03 -8.57
CA THR A 20 2.81 22.26 -9.37
C THR A 20 4.09 22.12 -8.55
N MET A 21 5.22 21.96 -9.24
CA MET A 21 6.55 21.99 -8.61
C MET A 21 6.84 23.32 -7.90
N THR A 22 6.27 24.43 -8.41
CA THR A 22 6.41 25.75 -7.78
C THR A 22 5.67 25.79 -6.45
N ASP A 23 4.46 25.24 -6.37
CA ASP A 23 3.68 25.17 -5.12
C ASP A 23 4.43 24.38 -4.04
N ILE A 24 5.02 23.25 -4.44
CA ILE A 24 5.81 22.39 -3.54
C ILE A 24 7.08 23.10 -3.06
N ALA A 25 7.82 23.77 -3.96
CA ALA A 25 9.01 24.53 -3.59
C ALA A 25 8.68 25.66 -2.59
N ASN A 26 7.59 26.37 -2.84
CA ASN A 26 7.11 27.43 -1.95
C ASN A 26 6.71 26.89 -0.57
N ALA A 27 5.96 25.78 -0.51
CA ALA A 27 5.57 25.14 0.75
C ALA A 27 6.79 24.67 1.56
N CYS A 28 7.84 24.21 0.87
CA CYS A 28 9.10 23.80 1.49
C CYS A 28 10.03 24.98 1.84
N GLN A 29 9.71 26.22 1.42
CA GLN A 29 10.57 27.39 1.53
C GLN A 29 11.96 27.21 0.88
N ILE A 30 12.01 26.53 -0.27
CA ILE A 30 13.25 26.30 -1.03
C ILE A 30 13.13 26.86 -2.45
N SER A 31 14.28 27.06 -3.10
CA SER A 31 14.30 27.43 -4.51
C SER A 31 13.78 26.28 -5.39
N ARG A 32 13.19 26.60 -6.54
CA ARG A 32 12.83 25.60 -7.56
C ARG A 32 14.04 24.77 -7.96
N THR A 33 15.20 25.40 -8.16
CA THR A 33 16.45 24.70 -8.50
C THR A 33 16.82 23.65 -7.46
N THR A 34 16.63 23.95 -6.17
CA THR A 34 16.87 22.98 -5.09
C THR A 34 15.90 21.81 -5.18
N LEU A 35 14.60 22.08 -5.39
CA LEU A 35 13.60 21.02 -5.54
C LEU A 35 13.91 20.12 -6.74
N TYR A 36 14.20 20.71 -7.90
CA TYR A 36 14.50 19.97 -9.15
C TYR A 36 15.76 19.11 -9.07
N LYS A 37 16.73 19.47 -8.22
CA LYS A 37 17.92 18.63 -7.97
C LYS A 37 17.57 17.33 -7.24
N SER A 38 16.60 17.37 -6.33
CA SER A 38 16.15 16.19 -5.59
C SER A 38 15.07 15.42 -6.34
N TYR A 39 14.15 16.13 -7.00
CA TYR A 39 13.01 15.59 -7.72
C TYR A 39 12.84 16.30 -9.07
N PRO A 40 13.25 15.67 -10.18
CA PRO A 40 13.23 16.33 -11.49
C PRO A 40 11.83 16.68 -12.00
N ASN A 41 10.79 16.01 -11.52
CA ASN A 41 9.41 16.24 -11.94
C ASN A 41 8.43 15.85 -10.82
N LYS A 42 7.13 16.08 -11.04
CA LYS A 42 6.09 15.78 -10.05
C LYS A 42 5.88 14.27 -9.86
N GLU A 43 6.09 13.48 -10.91
CA GLU A 43 6.04 12.01 -10.85
C GLU A 43 7.10 11.45 -9.89
N SER A 44 8.34 11.92 -9.94
CA SER A 44 9.40 11.43 -9.06
C SER A 44 9.13 11.71 -7.58
N ILE A 45 8.34 12.75 -7.26
CA ILE A 45 7.85 13.00 -5.90
C ILE A 45 6.84 11.92 -5.48
N VAL A 46 5.91 11.54 -6.37
CA VAL A 46 4.96 10.46 -6.11
C VAL A 46 5.69 9.12 -5.97
N VAL A 47 6.69 8.85 -6.81
CA VAL A 47 7.57 7.69 -6.68
C VAL A 47 8.25 7.70 -5.30
N GLY A 48 8.78 8.84 -4.86
CA GLY A 48 9.37 8.98 -3.53
C GLY A 48 8.39 8.71 -2.38
N LEU A 49 7.14 9.17 -2.49
CA LEU A 49 6.08 8.87 -1.52
C LEU A 49 5.73 7.38 -1.47
N ILE A 50 5.63 6.73 -2.63
CA ILE A 50 5.37 5.29 -2.72
C ILE A 50 6.53 4.51 -2.11
N ASN A 51 7.77 4.89 -2.40
CA ASN A 51 8.96 4.22 -1.88
C ASN A 51 9.11 4.40 -0.36
N GLU A 52 8.87 5.60 0.20
CA GLU A 52 8.90 5.82 1.65
C GLU A 52 7.85 4.95 2.37
N SER A 53 6.66 4.81 1.79
CA SER A 53 5.60 3.91 2.27
C SER A 53 5.99 2.42 2.13
N LEU A 54 6.55 2.05 0.98
CA LEU A 54 7.00 0.69 0.69
C LEU A 54 8.09 0.22 1.67
N GLU A 55 9.11 1.05 1.90
CA GLU A 55 10.18 0.77 2.87
C GLU A 55 9.65 0.55 4.28
N HIS A 56 8.71 1.40 4.72
CA HIS A 56 8.04 1.22 6.01
C HIS A 56 7.30 -0.11 6.06
N ASN A 57 6.51 -0.42 5.04
CA ASN A 57 5.70 -1.63 5.01
C ASN A 57 6.55 -2.91 4.98
N ILE A 58 7.68 -2.91 4.25
CA ILE A 58 8.64 -4.01 4.25
C ILE A 58 9.18 -4.23 5.66
N CYS A 59 9.68 -3.17 6.30
CA CYS A 59 10.28 -3.27 7.64
C CYS A 59 9.28 -3.81 8.68
N GLU A 60 8.04 -3.32 8.69
CA GLU A 60 6.99 -3.85 9.56
C GLU A 60 6.70 -5.33 9.29
N THR A 61 6.65 -5.72 8.01
CA THR A 61 6.31 -7.10 7.62
C THR A 61 7.43 -8.10 7.92
N GLU A 62 8.68 -7.73 7.69
CA GLU A 62 9.85 -8.53 8.08
C GLU A 62 9.84 -8.80 9.60
N GLY A 63 9.47 -7.80 10.40
CA GLY A 63 9.27 -7.96 11.85
C GLY A 63 8.15 -8.95 12.20
N LEU A 64 7.05 -8.97 11.43
CA LEU A 64 5.96 -9.92 11.63
C LEU A 64 6.37 -11.36 11.30
N ALA A 65 7.14 -11.57 10.22
CA ALA A 65 7.58 -12.90 9.81
C ALA A 65 8.36 -13.61 10.93
N LEU A 66 9.25 -12.87 11.60
CA LEU A 66 10.09 -13.36 12.71
C LEU A 66 9.38 -13.44 14.07
N SER A 67 8.14 -12.94 14.18
CA SER A 67 7.40 -12.93 15.45
C SER A 67 6.70 -14.26 15.75
N ASP A 68 6.44 -14.52 17.04
CA ASP A 68 5.66 -15.66 17.53
C ASP A 68 4.13 -15.43 17.46
N LEU A 69 3.68 -14.42 16.72
CA LEU A 69 2.25 -14.15 16.53
C LEU A 69 1.58 -15.31 15.76
N SER A 70 0.34 -15.62 16.11
CA SER A 70 -0.50 -16.53 15.31
C SER A 70 -0.62 -16.03 13.86
N PHE A 71 -0.82 -16.93 12.91
CA PHE A 71 -0.97 -16.58 11.49
C PHE A 71 -2.05 -15.52 11.23
N ARG A 72 -3.23 -15.65 11.85
CA ARG A 72 -4.28 -14.62 11.81
C ARG A 72 -3.77 -13.24 12.22
N ARG A 73 -3.09 -13.15 13.37
CA ARG A 73 -2.53 -11.88 13.86
C ARG A 73 -1.47 -11.30 12.93
N LYS A 74 -0.68 -12.14 12.25
CA LYS A 74 0.28 -11.70 11.22
C LYS A 74 -0.48 -11.11 10.02
N LEU A 75 -1.52 -11.78 9.51
CA LEU A 75 -2.34 -11.27 8.42
C LEU A 75 -3.05 -9.96 8.76
N GLU A 76 -3.65 -9.85 9.94
CA GLU A 76 -4.29 -8.60 10.39
C GLU A 76 -3.31 -7.43 10.41
N ARG A 77 -2.09 -7.63 10.92
CA ARG A 77 -1.04 -6.60 10.91
C ARG A 77 -0.54 -6.29 9.51
N PHE A 78 -0.38 -7.31 8.67
CA PHE A 78 0.00 -7.15 7.28
C PHE A 78 -1.03 -6.30 6.53
N PHE A 79 -2.31 -6.67 6.53
CA PHE A 79 -3.33 -5.87 5.83
C PHE A 79 -3.57 -4.49 6.46
N ASP A 80 -3.35 -4.32 7.77
CA ASP A 80 -3.40 -3.00 8.40
C ASP A 80 -2.36 -2.06 7.78
N VAL A 81 -1.09 -2.47 7.78
CA VAL A 81 0.04 -1.67 7.26
C VAL A 81 -0.08 -1.44 5.75
N TRP A 82 -0.41 -2.48 4.98
CA TRP A 82 -0.42 -2.40 3.52
C TRP A 82 -1.70 -1.80 2.91
N THR A 83 -2.83 -1.90 3.62
CA THR A 83 -4.15 -1.60 3.05
C THR A 83 -4.92 -0.58 3.89
N LEU A 84 -5.15 -0.85 5.16
CA LEU A 84 -6.08 -0.06 5.99
C LEU A 84 -5.48 1.30 6.39
N GLN A 85 -4.26 1.34 6.93
CA GLN A 85 -3.62 2.61 7.32
C GLN A 85 -3.42 3.56 6.13
N PRO A 86 -2.90 3.10 4.96
CA PRO A 86 -2.82 3.96 3.79
C PRO A 86 -4.18 4.47 3.34
N ALA A 87 -5.22 3.61 3.34
CA ALA A 87 -6.58 4.02 2.97
C ALA A 87 -7.17 5.04 3.97
N ALA A 88 -7.00 4.83 5.27
CA ALA A 88 -7.51 5.70 6.32
C ALA A 88 -7.04 7.15 6.15
N SER A 89 -5.81 7.35 5.68
CA SER A 89 -5.23 8.68 5.47
C SER A 89 -5.84 9.46 4.30
N VAL A 90 -6.57 8.79 3.38
CA VAL A 90 -7.02 9.40 2.12
C VAL A 90 -8.50 9.17 1.78
N ILE A 91 -9.15 8.14 2.30
CA ILE A 91 -10.49 7.68 1.86
C ILE A 91 -11.63 8.69 2.12
N VAL A 92 -11.43 9.60 3.07
CA VAL A 92 -12.38 10.66 3.43
C VAL A 92 -12.26 11.92 2.57
N LEU A 93 -11.21 12.01 1.74
CA LEU A 93 -10.94 13.16 0.88
C LEU A 93 -11.26 12.78 -0.57
N ASP A 94 -12.02 13.61 -1.29
CA ASP A 94 -12.30 13.37 -2.72
C ASP A 94 -11.01 13.29 -3.54
N THR A 95 -10.07 14.18 -3.26
CA THR A 95 -8.70 14.21 -3.79
C THR A 95 -7.86 13.01 -3.35
N GLY A 96 -8.12 12.47 -2.16
CA GLY A 96 -7.46 11.26 -1.68
C GLY A 96 -7.97 9.99 -2.38
N ARG A 97 -9.27 9.95 -2.71
CA ARG A 97 -9.87 8.87 -3.52
C ARG A 97 -9.34 8.85 -4.94
N ASP A 98 -9.14 10.02 -5.55
CA ASP A 98 -8.44 10.13 -6.83
C ASP A 98 -7.06 9.45 -6.79
N ILE A 99 -6.29 9.64 -5.71
CA ILE A 99 -5.02 8.91 -5.53
C ILE A 99 -5.24 7.40 -5.44
N LEU A 100 -6.20 6.92 -4.62
CA LEU A 100 -6.49 5.48 -4.51
C LEU A 100 -6.82 4.82 -5.85
N GLN A 101 -7.51 5.55 -6.72
CA GLN A 101 -8.00 5.03 -8.00
C GLN A 101 -6.99 5.21 -9.13
N ASN A 102 -6.25 6.31 -9.14
CA ASN A 102 -5.50 6.78 -10.31
C ASN A 102 -3.98 6.84 -10.10
N VAL A 103 -3.44 6.51 -8.92
CA VAL A 103 -1.98 6.59 -8.66
C VAL A 103 -1.14 5.80 -9.67
N SER A 104 -1.65 4.68 -10.20
CA SER A 104 -0.97 3.92 -11.25
C SER A 104 -0.81 4.68 -12.57
N SER A 105 -1.67 5.67 -12.84
CA SER A 105 -1.49 6.56 -14.00
C SER A 105 -0.43 7.63 -13.78
N TYR A 106 -0.06 7.90 -12.53
CA TYR A 106 0.90 8.93 -12.15
C TYR A 106 2.32 8.39 -11.98
N ALA A 107 2.46 7.15 -11.50
CA ALA A 107 3.72 6.48 -11.24
C ALA A 107 3.57 4.94 -11.44
N PRO A 108 3.39 4.48 -12.69
CA PRO A 108 3.03 3.09 -12.97
C PRO A 108 4.05 2.09 -12.43
N ASP A 109 5.34 2.32 -12.68
CA ASP A 109 6.41 1.39 -12.31
C ASP A 109 6.55 1.26 -10.79
N ALA A 110 6.44 2.38 -10.05
CA ALA A 110 6.51 2.37 -8.60
C ALA A 110 5.30 1.64 -7.99
N VAL A 111 4.11 1.80 -8.56
CA VAL A 111 2.90 1.08 -8.12
C VAL A 111 3.00 -0.40 -8.43
N ASN A 112 3.52 -0.79 -9.59
CA ASN A 112 3.74 -2.20 -9.94
C ASN A 112 4.72 -2.86 -8.97
N ASN A 113 5.89 -2.24 -8.74
CA ASN A 113 6.87 -2.71 -7.77
C ASN A 113 6.29 -2.84 -6.35
N HIS A 114 5.45 -1.90 -5.92
CA HIS A 114 4.76 -1.97 -4.63
C HIS A 114 3.87 -3.22 -4.51
N TYR A 115 3.10 -3.55 -5.57
CA TYR A 115 2.26 -4.75 -5.57
C TYR A 115 3.05 -6.06 -5.72
N GLU A 116 4.15 -6.05 -6.46
CA GLU A 116 5.06 -7.20 -6.54
C GLU A 116 5.65 -7.55 -5.16
N ILE A 117 6.09 -6.53 -4.40
CA ILE A 117 6.64 -6.73 -3.05
C ILE A 117 5.54 -7.13 -2.05
N PHE A 118 4.36 -6.50 -2.11
CA PHE A 118 3.20 -6.93 -1.33
C PHE A 118 2.93 -8.42 -1.55
N GLN A 119 2.89 -8.85 -2.82
CA GLN A 119 2.60 -10.24 -3.17
C GLN A 119 3.69 -11.17 -2.64
N ALA A 120 4.97 -10.82 -2.83
CA ALA A 120 6.08 -11.65 -2.38
C ALA A 120 6.05 -11.88 -0.86
N MET A 121 5.79 -10.85 -0.07
CA MET A 121 5.75 -10.99 1.39
C MET A 121 4.48 -11.68 1.89
N LEU A 122 3.33 -11.47 1.24
CA LEU A 122 2.13 -12.24 1.56
C LEU A 122 2.34 -13.74 1.25
N ALA A 123 3.00 -14.04 0.13
CA ALA A 123 3.32 -15.41 -0.25
C ALA A 123 4.26 -16.08 0.77
N GLU A 124 5.22 -15.34 1.33
CA GLU A 124 6.09 -15.84 2.39
C GLU A 124 5.31 -16.19 3.66
N LEU A 125 4.40 -15.31 4.09
CA LEU A 125 3.52 -15.58 5.24
C LEU A 125 2.65 -16.82 5.00
N ILE A 126 2.05 -16.95 3.82
CA ILE A 126 1.21 -18.09 3.43
C ILE A 126 2.05 -19.37 3.38
N ARG A 127 3.24 -19.34 2.77
CA ARG A 127 4.13 -20.50 2.66
C ARG A 127 4.54 -21.04 4.03
N GLY A 128 4.67 -20.18 5.04
CA GLY A 128 5.01 -20.58 6.41
C GLY A 128 3.95 -21.46 7.09
N VAL A 129 2.71 -21.49 6.60
CA VAL A 129 1.61 -22.29 7.17
C VAL A 129 1.02 -23.31 6.21
N LEU A 130 1.34 -23.22 4.93
CA LEU A 130 0.80 -24.12 3.91
C LEU A 130 1.32 -25.55 4.12
N PRO A 131 0.46 -26.58 4.10
CA PRO A 131 0.88 -27.98 4.20
C PRO A 131 1.87 -28.36 3.10
N THR A 132 2.84 -29.22 3.40
CA THR A 132 3.88 -29.64 2.43
C THR A 132 3.30 -30.42 1.25
N ASP A 133 2.18 -31.10 1.44
CA ASP A 133 1.43 -31.85 0.43
C ASP A 133 0.27 -31.05 -0.20
N SER A 134 0.17 -29.75 0.10
CA SER A 134 -0.81 -28.86 -0.50
C SER A 134 -0.68 -28.84 -2.02
N SER A 135 -1.81 -28.95 -2.73
CA SER A 135 -1.88 -28.72 -4.18
C SER A 135 -1.93 -27.23 -4.55
N LEU A 136 -2.10 -26.34 -3.58
CA LEU A 136 -2.12 -24.89 -3.77
C LEU A 136 -0.71 -24.34 -3.76
N ASP A 137 -0.46 -23.31 -4.57
CA ASP A 137 0.80 -22.56 -4.56
C ASP A 137 0.65 -21.22 -3.82
N ALA A 138 1.61 -20.91 -2.95
CA ALA A 138 1.57 -19.72 -2.12
C ALA A 138 1.66 -18.40 -2.94
N GLN A 139 2.36 -18.41 -4.08
CA GLN A 139 2.45 -17.24 -4.95
C GLN A 139 1.15 -16.98 -5.69
N ASP A 140 0.48 -18.03 -6.17
CA ASP A 140 -0.83 -17.92 -6.82
C ASP A 140 -1.89 -17.40 -5.84
N LEU A 141 -1.90 -17.93 -4.60
CA LEU A 141 -2.77 -17.43 -3.54
C LEU A 141 -2.49 -15.95 -3.23
N ALA A 142 -1.22 -15.59 -3.04
CA ALA A 142 -0.84 -14.22 -2.75
C ALA A 142 -1.21 -13.25 -3.89
N TYR A 143 -1.08 -13.67 -5.15
CA TYR A 143 -1.54 -12.91 -6.31
C TYR A 143 -3.05 -12.65 -6.25
N ILE A 144 -3.86 -13.69 -6.04
CA ILE A 144 -5.33 -13.56 -5.99
C ILE A 144 -5.74 -12.63 -4.85
N PHE A 145 -5.15 -12.80 -3.66
CA PHE A 145 -5.47 -11.98 -2.50
C PHE A 145 -4.95 -10.55 -2.61
N SER A 146 -3.82 -10.30 -3.29
CA SER A 146 -3.33 -8.95 -3.57
C SER A 146 -4.24 -8.20 -4.54
N VAL A 147 -4.67 -8.84 -5.63
CA VAL A 147 -5.63 -8.28 -6.59
C VAL A 147 -6.97 -8.00 -5.91
N THR A 148 -7.44 -8.93 -5.08
CA THR A 148 -8.68 -8.77 -4.31
C THR A 148 -8.58 -7.57 -3.36
N SER A 149 -7.53 -7.51 -2.53
CA SER A 149 -7.29 -6.39 -1.61
C SER A 149 -7.21 -5.04 -2.33
N ARG A 150 -6.48 -4.97 -3.46
CA ARG A 150 -6.42 -3.77 -4.31
C ARG A 150 -7.80 -3.34 -4.79
N GLY A 151 -8.60 -4.28 -5.28
CA GLY A 151 -9.97 -4.03 -5.72
C GLY A 151 -10.85 -3.51 -4.60
N LEU A 152 -10.79 -4.12 -3.40
CA LEU A 152 -11.53 -3.65 -2.22
C LEU A 152 -11.11 -2.22 -1.85
N LYS A 153 -9.80 -1.93 -1.78
CA LYS A 153 -9.27 -0.60 -1.45
C LYS A 153 -9.74 0.49 -2.43
N ALA A 154 -9.78 0.19 -3.73
CA ALA A 154 -10.16 1.15 -4.76
C ALA A 154 -11.67 1.46 -4.80
N ASN A 155 -12.51 0.53 -4.30
CA ASN A 155 -13.96 0.62 -4.40
C ASN A 155 -14.68 0.91 -3.08
N ALA A 156 -14.00 0.73 -1.93
CA ALA A 156 -14.59 0.97 -0.63
C ALA A 156 -15.01 2.45 -0.46
N GLN A 157 -16.23 2.65 0.04
CA GLN A 157 -16.78 3.98 0.27
C GLN A 157 -16.44 4.53 1.66
N THR A 158 -16.07 3.69 2.60
CA THR A 158 -15.69 4.10 3.95
C THR A 158 -14.57 3.20 4.45
N LEU A 159 -13.82 3.68 5.45
CA LEU A 159 -12.82 2.85 6.11
C LEU A 159 -13.47 1.64 6.79
N GLU A 160 -14.62 1.82 7.43
CA GLU A 160 -15.37 0.74 8.07
C GLU A 160 -15.75 -0.37 7.07
N THR A 161 -16.26 -0.01 5.89
CA THR A 161 -16.54 -0.99 4.84
C THR A 161 -15.29 -1.73 4.41
N LEU A 162 -14.17 -1.02 4.21
CA LEU A 162 -12.91 -1.64 3.82
C LEU A 162 -12.40 -2.59 4.91
N THR A 163 -12.43 -2.18 6.19
CA THR A 163 -12.04 -3.01 7.33
C THR A 163 -12.83 -4.31 7.36
N ASN A 164 -14.16 -4.25 7.28
CA ASN A 164 -15.00 -5.44 7.28
C ASN A 164 -14.70 -6.38 6.09
N GLN A 165 -14.40 -5.83 4.92
CA GLN A 165 -14.04 -6.62 3.73
C GLN A 165 -12.66 -7.26 3.85
N ILE A 166 -11.70 -6.58 4.47
CA ILE A 166 -10.36 -7.12 4.75
C ILE A 166 -10.43 -8.20 5.82
N ASP A 167 -11.24 -8.04 6.86
CA ASP A 167 -11.45 -9.10 7.86
C ASP A 167 -12.02 -10.37 7.22
N LEU A 168 -13.00 -10.22 6.31
CA LEU A 168 -13.53 -11.35 5.54
C LEU A 168 -12.47 -11.98 4.62
N LEU A 169 -11.63 -11.16 3.98
CA LEU A 169 -10.52 -11.65 3.15
C LEU A 169 -9.53 -12.48 3.98
N ILE A 170 -9.20 -12.04 5.19
CA ILE A 170 -8.35 -12.77 6.14
C ILE A 170 -8.98 -14.11 6.51
N ASP A 171 -10.27 -14.15 6.80
CA ASP A 171 -10.99 -15.38 7.08
C ASP A 171 -10.96 -16.38 5.91
N ILE A 172 -11.08 -15.88 4.68
CA ILE A 172 -10.97 -16.69 3.46
C ILE A 172 -9.55 -17.25 3.32
N ILE A 173 -8.52 -16.43 3.53
CA ILE A 173 -7.12 -16.86 3.45
C ILE A 173 -6.89 -18.01 4.43
N ILE A 174 -7.25 -17.83 5.70
CA ILE A 174 -7.05 -18.83 6.76
C ILE A 174 -7.75 -20.15 6.40
N LYS A 175 -9.03 -20.11 6.00
CA LYS A 175 -9.76 -21.32 5.60
C LYS A 175 -9.17 -22.02 4.38
N THR A 176 -8.51 -21.27 3.49
CA THR A 176 -7.87 -21.81 2.28
C THR A 176 -6.58 -22.54 2.62
N VAL A 177 -5.79 -22.03 3.58
CA VAL A 177 -4.46 -22.58 3.92
C VAL A 177 -4.48 -23.57 5.08
N GLU A 178 -5.48 -23.48 5.96
CA GLU A 178 -5.76 -24.42 7.05
C GLU A 178 -7.09 -25.15 6.76
N PRO A 179 -7.17 -26.02 5.73
CA PRO A 179 -8.41 -26.73 5.47
C PRO A 179 -8.78 -27.56 6.69
N ALA A 180 -9.97 -27.30 7.24
CA ALA A 180 -10.50 -28.03 8.39
C ALA A 180 -10.52 -29.53 8.07
N PHE A 181 -9.90 -30.33 8.96
CA PHE A 181 -10.01 -31.79 8.98
C PHE A 181 -11.48 -32.23 9.11
#